data_AF-C3XQV6-F1
#
_entry.id   AF-C3XQV6-F1
#
_cell.length_a   1.000
_cell.length_b   1.000
_cell.length_c   1.000
_cell.angle_alpha   90.00
_cell.angle_beta   90.00
_cell.angle_gamma   90.00
#
_symmetry.space_group_name_H-M   'P 1'
#
loop_
_entity.id
_entity.type
_entity.pdbx_description
1 polymer ?
#
loop_
_entity_poly.entity_id
_entity_poly.type
_entity_poly.pdbx_seq_one_letter_code
_entity_poly.pdbx_strand_id
1 'polypeptide(L)'
;MGGLRVTAKRYSLNHNLTPLMGRATSYVSWPFPPAETDYVHTPGEKYDALFGHMRYNKIWLRAKFPANTAYISLIREPISHLKSCMHFYNLPALLKITSVNPIKTFLQEPWKYKNMSEAYFRFCNTTWDGTRNHMAFDLGYPTEGADDMEAAERYIKELERDFTLVLLLEHLDESMVLLRRLMCWETRDVVCDTAPKNVRNYSYKSYIPTAEEMTNLRKWKAVDYLLYDTFNRSLWRKIAAQGPDFKKELDYYRELKKNISWYCHEDLKQRSNHTIVVKASNWSPQFVVDKEYCRGIKTRVSTNVNTNVM
;
A
#
# COMPACT_ATOMS: atom_id res chain seq x y z
N MET A 1 -2.84 1.44 3.72
CA MET A 1 -2.85 0.26 2.83
C MET A 1 -4.24 -0.28 2.48
N GLY A 2 -5.28 -0.16 3.33
CA GLY A 2 -6.60 -0.75 3.03
C GLY A 2 -7.38 -0.15 1.84
N GLY A 3 -7.09 1.09 1.43
CA GLY A 3 -7.80 1.78 0.33
C GLY A 3 -7.58 1.13 -1.04
N LEU A 4 -6.30 1.03 -1.46
CA LEU A 4 -5.94 0.49 -2.78
C LEU A 4 -6.43 -0.95 -2.98
N ARG A 5 -6.32 -1.81 -1.97
CA ARG A 5 -6.81 -3.20 -2.03
C ARG A 5 -8.32 -3.27 -2.23
N VAL A 6 -9.08 -2.40 -1.56
CA VAL A 6 -10.55 -2.35 -1.71
C VAL A 6 -10.92 -1.87 -3.11
N THR A 7 -10.21 -0.87 -3.62
CA THR A 7 -10.36 -0.41 -5.01
C THR A 7 -10.08 -1.54 -6.00
N ALA A 8 -8.95 -2.22 -5.91
CA ALA A 8 -8.59 -3.32 -6.82
C ALA A 8 -9.58 -4.49 -6.74
N LYS A 9 -10.04 -4.86 -5.54
CA LYS A 9 -11.07 -5.89 -5.35
C LYS A 9 -12.39 -5.50 -6.00
N ARG A 10 -12.85 -4.26 -5.78
CA ARG A 10 -14.10 -3.76 -6.38
C ARG A 10 -14.00 -3.72 -7.91
N TYR A 11 -12.88 -3.23 -8.43
CA TYR A 11 -12.63 -3.22 -9.88
C TYR A 11 -12.70 -4.64 -10.45
N SER A 12 -12.04 -5.60 -9.81
CA SER A 12 -12.06 -7.01 -10.24
C SER A 12 -13.48 -7.58 -10.28
N LEU A 13 -14.32 -7.27 -9.30
CA LEU A 13 -15.72 -7.70 -9.26
C LEU A 13 -16.58 -7.03 -10.34
N ASN A 14 -16.43 -5.72 -10.54
CA ASN A 14 -17.24 -4.97 -11.49
C ASN A 14 -16.91 -5.31 -12.96
N HIS A 15 -15.69 -5.77 -13.22
CA HIS A 15 -15.17 -6.05 -14.55
C HIS A 15 -14.95 -7.55 -14.81
N ASN A 16 -15.51 -8.43 -13.97
CA ASN A 16 -15.45 -9.89 -14.09
C ASN A 16 -14.02 -10.45 -14.27
N LEU A 17 -13.05 -9.85 -13.57
CA LEU A 17 -11.66 -10.31 -13.59
C LEU A 17 -11.50 -11.56 -12.72
N THR A 18 -10.61 -12.47 -13.13
CA THR A 18 -10.24 -13.67 -12.35
C THR A 18 -9.09 -13.35 -11.41
N PRO A 19 -9.32 -13.18 -10.09
CA PRO A 19 -8.24 -12.85 -9.17
C PRO A 19 -7.45 -14.10 -8.77
N LEU A 20 -6.13 -13.97 -8.64
CA LEU A 20 -5.33 -14.95 -7.92
C LEU A 20 -5.57 -14.79 -6.42
N MET A 21 -6.11 -15.84 -5.81
CA MET A 21 -6.47 -15.86 -4.39
C MET A 21 -5.57 -16.82 -3.62
N GLY A 22 -4.94 -16.34 -2.55
CA GLY A 22 -4.23 -17.20 -1.59
C GLY A 22 -5.20 -18.18 -0.92
N ARG A 23 -4.72 -19.40 -0.61
CA ARG A 23 -5.54 -20.44 0.04
C ARG A 23 -5.87 -20.09 1.50
N ALA A 24 -4.93 -19.44 2.17
CA ALA A 24 -5.08 -19.06 3.57
C ALA A 24 -5.04 -17.53 3.69
N THR A 25 -6.03 -16.98 4.40
CA THR A 25 -6.06 -15.56 4.83
C THR A 25 -6.07 -14.55 3.67
N SER A 26 -5.54 -13.35 3.92
CA SER A 26 -5.52 -12.23 2.98
C SER A 26 -4.16 -12.07 2.27
N TYR A 27 -3.27 -13.05 2.45
CA TYR A 27 -1.92 -13.14 1.92
C TYR A 27 -1.86 -14.16 0.78
N VAL A 28 -0.98 -13.91 -0.18
CA VAL A 28 -0.57 -14.91 -1.18
C VAL A 28 0.74 -15.52 -0.72
N SER A 29 1.74 -14.69 -0.41
CA SER A 29 3.00 -15.18 0.17
C SER A 29 3.79 -14.07 0.84
N TRP A 30 3.97 -14.16 2.16
CA TRP A 30 4.83 -13.24 2.88
C TRP A 30 5.40 -13.97 4.10
N PRO A 31 6.70 -13.84 4.41
CA PRO A 31 7.70 -12.91 3.84
C PRO A 31 8.45 -13.45 2.60
N PHE A 32 8.03 -14.57 2.02
CA PHE A 32 8.77 -15.28 0.97
C PHE A 32 8.04 -15.24 -0.40
N PRO A 33 8.73 -15.56 -1.52
CA PRO A 33 8.08 -15.72 -2.82
C PRO A 33 6.98 -16.79 -2.79
N PRO A 34 5.91 -16.69 -3.62
CA PRO A 34 4.83 -17.65 -3.59
C PRO A 34 5.27 -19.04 -4.06
N ALA A 35 4.87 -20.07 -3.31
CA ALA A 35 4.89 -21.45 -3.76
C ALA A 35 3.56 -21.81 -4.44
N GLU A 36 3.57 -22.84 -5.30
CA GLU A 36 2.36 -23.33 -5.98
C GLU A 36 1.28 -23.78 -4.99
N THR A 37 1.66 -24.20 -3.77
CA THR A 37 0.71 -24.59 -2.72
C THR A 37 -0.03 -23.41 -2.08
N ASP A 38 0.39 -22.17 -2.31
CA ASP A 38 -0.06 -21.02 -1.52
C ASP A 38 -1.36 -20.40 -2.03
N TYR A 39 -1.80 -20.74 -3.25
CA TYR A 39 -2.97 -20.12 -3.89
C TYR A 39 -3.91 -21.13 -4.56
N VAL A 40 -5.09 -20.64 -4.93
CA VAL A 40 -6.13 -21.41 -5.60
C VAL A 40 -5.84 -21.46 -7.10
N HIS A 41 -5.66 -22.67 -7.62
CA HIS A 41 -5.40 -22.91 -9.04
C HIS A 41 -6.67 -22.73 -9.88
N THR A 42 -6.54 -22.07 -11.03
CA THR A 42 -7.58 -21.99 -12.06
C THR A 42 -7.27 -22.96 -13.20
N PRO A 43 -8.27 -23.45 -13.95
CA PRO A 43 -8.01 -24.16 -15.19
C PRO A 43 -7.11 -23.30 -16.11
N GLY A 44 -5.90 -23.79 -16.40
CA GLY A 44 -4.94 -23.11 -17.26
C GLY A 44 -3.98 -22.13 -16.58
N GLU A 45 -4.01 -21.99 -15.24
CA GLU A 45 -3.03 -21.19 -14.47
C GLU A 45 -2.89 -19.72 -14.94
N LYS A 46 -4.00 -19.11 -15.33
CA LYS A 46 -4.05 -17.70 -15.76
C LYS A 46 -4.96 -16.89 -14.86
N TYR A 47 -4.52 -15.66 -14.59
CA TYR A 47 -5.17 -14.72 -13.68
C TYR A 47 -5.10 -13.30 -14.25
N ASP A 48 -6.11 -12.50 -13.91
CA ASP A 48 -6.25 -11.12 -14.40
C ASP A 48 -5.84 -10.08 -13.34
N ALA A 49 -5.95 -10.42 -12.05
CA ALA A 49 -5.69 -9.50 -10.95
C ALA A 49 -5.05 -10.17 -9.73
N LEU A 50 -4.24 -9.41 -9.00
CA LEU A 50 -3.67 -9.80 -7.72
C LEU A 50 -3.68 -8.63 -6.75
N PHE A 51 -4.25 -8.84 -5.57
CA PHE A 51 -4.34 -7.82 -4.51
C PHE A 51 -4.19 -8.44 -3.11
N GLY A 52 -3.71 -9.68 -3.02
CA GLY A 52 -3.26 -10.30 -1.79
C GLY A 52 -1.87 -9.81 -1.41
N HIS A 53 -1.56 -9.79 -0.11
CA HIS A 53 -0.21 -9.42 0.34
C HIS A 53 0.81 -10.43 -0.19
N MET A 54 1.83 -9.94 -0.88
CA MET A 54 2.95 -10.75 -1.32
C MET A 54 4.28 -9.99 -1.24
N ARG A 55 5.40 -10.72 -1.17
CA ARG A 55 6.69 -10.16 -1.54
C ARG A 55 6.83 -10.13 -3.06
N TYR A 56 7.09 -8.96 -3.64
CA TYR A 56 7.19 -8.80 -5.10
C TYR A 56 8.25 -9.73 -5.69
N ASN A 57 7.85 -10.48 -6.72
CA ASN A 57 8.74 -11.33 -7.49
C ASN A 57 8.33 -11.25 -8.96
N LYS A 58 9.10 -10.48 -9.74
CA LYS A 58 8.82 -10.23 -11.15
C LYS A 58 8.77 -11.51 -11.98
N ILE A 59 9.73 -12.41 -11.79
CA ILE A 59 9.86 -13.63 -12.58
C ILE A 59 8.62 -14.51 -12.39
N TRP A 60 8.23 -14.71 -11.12
CA TRP A 60 7.05 -15.49 -10.78
C TRP A 60 5.77 -14.84 -11.32
N LEU A 61 5.61 -13.52 -11.15
CA LEU A 61 4.42 -12.80 -11.65
C LEU A 61 4.29 -12.90 -13.17
N ARG A 62 5.38 -12.77 -13.92
CA ARG A 62 5.34 -12.91 -15.39
C ARG A 62 5.00 -14.32 -15.87
N ALA A 63 5.22 -15.34 -15.04
CA ALA A 63 4.82 -16.71 -15.36
C ALA A 63 3.32 -16.96 -15.18
N LYS A 64 2.63 -16.16 -14.35
CA LYS A 64 1.21 -16.34 -13.99
C LYS A 64 0.27 -15.32 -14.62
N PHE A 65 0.80 -14.18 -15.06
CA PHE A 65 0.02 -13.06 -15.59
C PHE A 65 0.45 -12.67 -17.02
N PRO A 66 -0.45 -12.08 -17.84
CA PRO A 66 -0.12 -11.59 -19.17
C PRO A 66 1.08 -10.63 -19.22
N ALA A 67 1.74 -10.54 -20.39
CA ALA A 67 2.91 -9.68 -20.55
C ALA A 67 2.60 -8.18 -20.39
N ASN A 68 1.34 -7.76 -20.60
CA ASN A 68 0.86 -6.39 -20.45
C ASN A 68 0.27 -6.09 -19.07
N THR A 69 0.53 -6.93 -18.06
CA THR A 69 0.05 -6.69 -16.68
C THR A 69 0.63 -5.42 -16.10
N ALA A 70 -0.24 -4.56 -15.57
CA ALA A 70 0.15 -3.36 -14.85
C ALA A 70 0.56 -3.68 -13.42
N TYR A 71 1.76 -3.27 -13.02
CA TYR A 71 2.25 -3.40 -11.65
C TYR A 71 1.99 -2.12 -10.88
N ILE A 72 1.24 -2.24 -9.78
CA ILE A 72 0.80 -1.13 -8.95
C ILE A 72 1.16 -1.43 -7.50
N SER A 73 1.75 -0.47 -6.80
CA SER A 73 2.01 -0.57 -5.35
C SER A 73 1.65 0.72 -4.63
N LEU A 74 1.65 0.69 -3.30
CA LEU A 74 1.44 1.86 -2.44
C LEU A 74 2.49 1.86 -1.34
N ILE A 75 3.33 2.88 -1.33
CA ILE A 75 4.31 3.13 -0.26
C ILE A 75 3.90 4.33 0.59
N ARG A 76 4.64 4.56 1.67
CA ARG A 76 4.38 5.58 2.66
C ARG A 76 5.67 6.32 3.01
N GLU A 77 5.56 7.55 3.47
CA GLU A 77 6.69 8.30 4.00
C GLU A 77 7.42 7.48 5.10
N PRO A 78 8.77 7.30 5.02
CA PRO A 78 9.51 6.37 5.87
C PRO A 78 9.39 6.57 7.40
N ILE A 79 9.38 7.80 7.96
CA ILE A 79 9.18 7.98 9.42
C ILE A 79 7.76 7.59 9.82
N SER A 80 6.77 7.99 9.03
CA SER A 80 5.37 7.64 9.24
C SER A 80 5.13 6.13 9.11
N HIS A 81 5.86 5.47 8.21
CA HIS A 81 5.86 4.02 8.07
C HIS A 81 6.50 3.33 9.29
N LEU A 82 7.69 3.77 9.73
CA LEU A 82 8.37 3.23 10.92
C LEU A 82 7.47 3.29 12.15
N LYS A 83 6.84 4.43 12.42
CA LYS A 83 5.87 4.58 13.53
C LYS A 83 4.74 3.57 13.47
N SER A 84 4.25 3.31 12.25
CA SER A 84 3.21 2.32 12.01
C SER A 84 3.69 0.90 12.29
N CYS A 85 4.88 0.52 11.82
CA CYS A 85 5.47 -0.79 12.05
C CYS A 85 5.77 -1.01 13.54
N MET A 86 6.33 -0.01 14.22
CA MET A 86 6.60 -0.04 15.66
C MET A 86 5.35 -0.37 16.47
N HIS A 87 4.21 0.25 16.13
CA HIS A 87 2.95 -0.06 16.78
C HIS A 87 2.37 -1.41 16.34
N PHE A 88 2.33 -1.68 15.03
CA PHE A 88 1.64 -2.84 14.48
C PHE A 88 2.29 -4.18 14.87
N TYR A 89 3.61 -4.25 14.81
CA TYR A 89 4.39 -5.46 15.14
C TYR A 89 4.84 -5.49 16.60
N ASN A 90 4.38 -4.55 17.43
CA ASN A 90 4.79 -4.43 18.83
C ASN A 90 6.33 -4.41 19.00
N LEU A 91 7.03 -3.74 18.08
CA LEU A 91 8.51 -3.71 18.07
C LEU A 91 9.11 -3.14 19.36
N PRO A 92 8.53 -2.13 20.05
CA PRO A 92 9.09 -1.66 21.32
C PRO A 92 9.28 -2.78 22.35
N ALA A 93 8.36 -3.75 22.42
CA ALA A 93 8.50 -4.89 23.31
C ALA A 93 9.64 -5.83 22.85
N LEU A 94 9.70 -6.13 21.55
CA LEU A 94 10.77 -6.94 20.94
C LEU A 94 12.16 -6.32 21.20
N LEU A 95 12.27 -5.00 21.01
CA LEU A 95 13.49 -4.22 21.16
C LEU A 95 13.82 -3.86 22.62
N LYS A 96 12.98 -4.28 23.58
CA LYS A 96 13.11 -3.98 25.02
C LYS A 96 13.19 -2.47 25.32
N ILE A 97 12.45 -1.66 24.56
CA ILE A 97 12.37 -0.21 24.76
C ILE A 97 11.20 0.09 25.69
N THR A 98 11.51 0.53 26.91
CA THR A 98 10.52 0.82 27.98
C THR A 98 10.21 2.30 28.14
N SER A 99 10.80 3.17 27.32
CA SER A 99 10.58 4.61 27.39
C SER A 99 9.17 5.00 26.93
N VAL A 100 8.68 6.15 27.41
CA VAL A 100 7.36 6.69 27.03
C VAL A 100 7.23 6.89 25.52
N ASN A 101 8.33 7.27 24.86
CA ASN A 101 8.39 7.43 23.42
C ASN A 101 9.46 6.50 22.82
N PRO A 102 9.07 5.28 22.39
CA PRO A 102 10.02 4.32 21.86
C PRO A 102 10.62 4.75 20.53
N ILE A 103 9.94 5.61 19.75
CA ILE A 103 10.49 6.17 18.51
C ILE A 103 11.68 7.07 18.83
N LYS A 104 11.52 7.98 19.78
CA LYS A 104 12.61 8.85 20.24
C LYS A 104 13.83 8.02 20.65
N THR A 105 13.63 7.05 21.53
CA THR A 105 14.72 6.18 22.02
C THR A 105 15.38 5.38 20.90
N PHE A 106 14.60 4.82 19.99
CA PHE A 106 15.13 4.09 18.84
C PHE A 106 15.98 4.99 17.92
N LEU A 107 15.52 6.22 17.64
CA LEU A 107 16.18 7.13 16.70
C LEU A 107 17.49 7.74 17.22
N GLN A 108 17.73 7.70 18.54
CA GLN A 108 19.01 8.12 19.11
C GLN A 108 20.16 7.23 18.64
N GLU A 109 19.93 5.91 18.57
CA GLU A 109 20.96 4.95 18.16
C GLU A 109 20.34 3.69 17.52
N PRO A 110 19.82 3.77 16.27
CA PRO A 110 19.10 2.65 15.64
C PRO A 110 19.93 1.36 15.55
N TRP A 111 21.24 1.47 15.29
CA TRP A 111 22.14 0.34 15.10
C TRP A 111 22.26 -0.56 16.34
N LYS A 112 22.06 -0.02 17.54
CA LYS A 112 22.02 -0.79 18.79
C LYS A 112 20.96 -1.91 18.76
N TYR A 113 19.92 -1.72 17.96
CA TYR A 113 18.78 -2.62 17.89
C TYR A 113 18.84 -3.63 16.75
N LYS A 114 19.84 -3.56 15.85
CA LYS A 114 19.92 -4.37 14.61
C LYS A 114 19.64 -5.86 14.83
N ASN A 115 20.40 -6.49 15.71
CA ASN A 115 20.28 -7.93 15.93
C ASN A 115 18.98 -8.33 16.64
N MET A 116 18.28 -7.38 17.28
CA MET A 116 16.99 -7.62 17.95
C MET A 116 15.80 -7.34 17.03
N SER A 117 15.96 -6.50 16.01
CA SER A 117 14.90 -6.17 15.06
C SER A 117 14.75 -7.18 13.93
N GLU A 118 15.80 -7.96 13.66
CA GLU A 118 15.81 -9.00 12.64
C GLU A 118 15.07 -10.27 13.08
N ALA A 119 14.09 -10.69 12.28
CA ALA A 119 13.40 -11.97 12.40
C ALA A 119 13.84 -12.90 11.28
N TYR A 120 14.49 -14.01 11.64
CA TYR A 120 14.95 -15.03 10.69
C TYR A 120 13.94 -16.18 10.57
N PHE A 121 13.41 -16.36 9.37
CA PHE A 121 12.46 -17.42 9.04
C PHE A 121 13.21 -18.63 8.49
N ARG A 122 13.56 -19.57 9.38
CA ARG A 122 14.37 -20.77 9.05
C ARG A 122 13.78 -21.62 7.90
N PHE A 123 12.46 -21.76 7.83
CA PHE A 123 11.81 -22.62 6.85
C PHE A 123 11.93 -22.10 5.40
N CYS A 124 12.24 -20.82 5.20
CA CYS A 124 12.39 -20.20 3.88
C CYS A 124 13.68 -19.37 3.73
N ASN A 125 14.63 -19.53 4.66
CA ASN A 125 15.92 -18.84 4.68
C ASN A 125 15.81 -17.34 4.35
N THR A 126 14.91 -16.64 5.04
CA THR A 126 14.63 -15.22 4.78
C THR A 126 14.72 -14.43 6.09
N THR A 127 15.41 -13.30 6.05
CA THR A 127 15.46 -12.34 7.17
C THR A 127 14.55 -11.16 6.88
N TRP A 128 13.76 -10.75 7.85
CA TRP A 128 12.95 -9.54 7.80
C TRP A 128 13.31 -8.62 8.96
N ASP A 129 13.28 -7.31 8.74
CA ASP A 129 13.45 -6.32 9.80
C ASP A 129 12.30 -5.29 9.72
N GLY A 130 11.44 -5.28 10.74
CA GLY A 130 10.30 -4.35 10.82
C GLY A 130 10.69 -2.89 11.05
N THR A 131 11.94 -2.63 11.40
CA THR A 131 12.51 -1.28 11.59
C THR A 131 13.29 -0.81 10.36
N ARG A 132 13.85 -1.72 9.57
CA ARG A 132 14.81 -1.42 8.51
C ARG A 132 14.30 -1.82 7.11
N ASN A 133 14.24 -0.86 6.20
CA ASN A 133 13.95 -1.08 4.78
C ASN A 133 12.73 -1.97 4.42
N HIS A 134 11.70 -1.99 5.28
CA HIS A 134 10.52 -2.85 5.13
C HIS A 134 9.74 -2.63 3.82
N MET A 135 9.61 -1.39 3.32
CA MET A 135 8.87 -1.17 2.06
C MET A 135 9.65 -1.72 0.86
N ALA A 136 10.97 -1.54 0.85
CA ALA A 136 11.84 -2.15 -0.15
C ALA A 136 11.80 -3.69 -0.06
N PHE A 137 11.72 -4.25 1.16
CA PHE A 137 11.57 -5.69 1.38
C PHE A 137 10.29 -6.25 0.73
N ASP A 138 9.15 -5.58 0.95
CA ASP A 138 7.87 -5.96 0.31
C ASP A 138 7.97 -5.88 -1.22
N LEU A 139 8.74 -4.93 -1.75
CA LEU A 139 9.04 -4.80 -3.18
C LEU A 139 10.19 -5.72 -3.66
N GLY A 140 10.58 -6.71 -2.87
CA GLY A 140 11.48 -7.79 -3.29
C GLY A 140 12.97 -7.54 -3.05
N TYR A 141 13.36 -6.39 -2.49
CA TYR A 141 14.74 -6.15 -2.09
C TYR A 141 15.10 -7.00 -0.85
N PRO A 142 16.29 -7.62 -0.76
CA PRO A 142 16.66 -8.44 0.40
C PRO A 142 17.05 -7.59 1.62
N THR A 143 16.75 -8.08 2.83
CA THR A 143 17.16 -7.43 4.09
C THR A 143 18.69 -7.39 4.21
N GLU A 144 19.36 -8.43 3.73
CA GLU A 144 20.82 -8.56 3.72
C GLU A 144 21.50 -7.48 2.86
N GLY A 145 20.79 -6.92 1.87
CA GLY A 145 21.25 -5.83 1.03
C GLY A 145 21.08 -4.44 1.63
N ALA A 146 20.64 -4.32 2.90
CA ALA A 146 20.27 -3.03 3.51
C ALA A 146 21.40 -1.99 3.57
N ASP A 147 22.66 -2.43 3.49
CA ASP A 147 23.87 -1.60 3.50
C ASP A 147 24.48 -1.42 2.09
N ASP A 148 23.98 -2.13 1.07
CA ASP A 148 24.47 -2.04 -0.32
C ASP A 148 23.64 -1.02 -1.13
N MET A 149 24.05 0.24 -1.09
CA MET A 149 23.32 1.31 -1.78
C MET A 149 23.44 1.24 -3.31
N GLU A 150 24.52 0.67 -3.84
CA GLU A 150 24.69 0.55 -5.29
C GLU A 150 23.73 -0.49 -5.87
N ALA A 151 23.57 -1.63 -5.19
CA ALA A 151 22.55 -2.62 -5.54
C ALA A 151 21.13 -2.07 -5.34
N ALA A 152 20.90 -1.31 -4.26
CA ALA A 152 19.61 -0.66 -4.03
C ALA A 152 19.23 0.31 -5.16
N GLU A 153 20.16 1.17 -5.60
CA GLU A 153 19.94 2.11 -6.70
C GLU A 153 19.61 1.40 -8.02
N ARG A 154 20.35 0.34 -8.36
CA ARG A 154 20.05 -0.48 -9.54
C ARG A 154 18.66 -1.10 -9.43
N TYR A 155 18.34 -1.72 -8.30
CA TYR A 155 17.06 -2.41 -8.12
C TYR A 155 15.88 -1.43 -8.14
N ILE A 156 15.99 -0.27 -7.49
CA ILE A 156 14.93 0.74 -7.48
C ILE A 156 14.71 1.33 -8.89
N LYS A 157 15.77 1.48 -9.69
CA LYS A 157 15.64 1.88 -11.10
C LYS A 157 14.91 0.81 -11.93
N GLU A 158 15.12 -0.47 -11.65
CA GLU A 158 14.36 -1.55 -12.26
C GLU A 158 12.88 -1.50 -11.85
N LEU A 159 12.60 -1.27 -10.56
CA LEU A 159 11.23 -1.08 -10.08
C LEU A 159 10.55 0.11 -10.77
N GLU A 160 11.24 1.25 -10.97
CA GLU A 160 10.66 2.40 -11.68
C GLU A 160 10.29 2.08 -13.13
N ARG A 161 11.06 1.21 -13.80
CA ARG A 161 10.75 0.73 -15.15
C ARG A 161 9.58 -0.26 -15.16
N ASP A 162 9.51 -1.13 -14.16
CA ASP A 162 8.57 -2.24 -14.13
C ASP A 162 7.18 -1.82 -13.63
N PHE A 163 7.12 -0.90 -12.68
CA PHE A 163 5.86 -0.43 -12.09
C PHE A 163 5.18 0.63 -12.96
N THR A 164 3.93 0.35 -13.33
CA THR A 164 3.05 1.32 -13.98
C THR A 164 2.89 2.56 -13.08
N LEU A 165 2.63 2.32 -11.79
CA LEU A 165 2.53 3.36 -10.78
C LEU A 165 2.80 2.82 -9.37
N VAL A 166 3.69 3.50 -8.63
CA VAL A 166 3.77 3.37 -7.17
C VAL A 166 3.09 4.59 -6.55
N LEU A 167 1.96 4.37 -5.89
CA LEU A 167 1.19 5.39 -5.21
C LEU A 167 1.89 5.80 -3.91
N LEU A 168 1.76 7.07 -3.53
CA LEU A 168 2.20 7.57 -2.23
C LEU A 168 1.00 7.79 -1.33
N LEU A 169 1.04 7.27 -0.10
CA LEU A 169 -0.07 7.40 0.84
C LEU A 169 -0.35 8.87 1.19
N GLU A 170 0.68 9.70 1.26
CA GLU A 170 0.64 11.13 1.56
C GLU A 170 0.03 11.95 0.40
N HIS A 171 0.07 11.40 -0.81
CA HIS A 171 -0.49 11.98 -2.04
C HIS A 171 -1.51 11.03 -2.65
N LEU A 172 -2.33 10.39 -1.81
CA LEU A 172 -3.22 9.31 -2.25
C LEU A 172 -4.25 9.82 -3.28
N ASP A 173 -4.77 11.04 -3.12
CA ASP A 173 -5.77 11.56 -4.05
C ASP A 173 -5.19 11.82 -5.43
N GLU A 174 -4.02 12.47 -5.48
CA GLU A 174 -3.23 12.65 -6.70
C GLU A 174 -2.90 11.30 -7.34
N SER A 175 -2.47 10.34 -6.53
CA SER A 175 -2.08 9.00 -6.98
C SER A 175 -3.27 8.23 -7.56
N MET A 176 -4.47 8.34 -6.97
CA MET A 176 -5.67 7.66 -7.45
C MET A 176 -6.22 8.27 -8.74
N VAL A 177 -6.15 9.60 -8.89
CA VAL A 177 -6.51 10.29 -10.14
C VAL A 177 -5.55 9.91 -11.27
N LEU A 178 -4.24 9.87 -10.98
CA LEU A 178 -3.25 9.40 -11.95
C LEU A 178 -3.47 7.92 -12.31
N LEU A 179 -3.73 7.06 -11.33
CA LEU A 179 -4.04 5.64 -11.56
C LEU A 179 -5.24 5.49 -12.50
N ARG A 180 -6.30 6.28 -12.27
CA ARG A 180 -7.50 6.29 -13.13
C ARG A 180 -7.14 6.57 -14.59
N ARG A 181 -6.35 7.63 -14.84
CA ARG A 181 -5.92 8.01 -16.20
C ARG A 181 -5.05 6.93 -16.83
N LEU A 182 -4.05 6.43 -16.12
CA LEU A 182 -3.09 5.44 -16.65
C LEU A 182 -3.75 4.08 -16.97
N MET A 183 -4.77 3.71 -16.21
CA MET A 183 -5.47 2.43 -16.40
C MET A 183 -6.74 2.55 -17.25
N CYS A 184 -7.09 3.76 -17.71
CA CYS A 184 -8.35 4.05 -18.39
C CYS A 184 -9.58 3.61 -17.57
N TRP A 185 -9.50 3.71 -16.23
CA TRP A 185 -10.61 3.33 -15.35
C TRP A 185 -11.66 4.43 -15.24
N GLU A 186 -12.87 4.06 -14.87
CA GLU A 186 -13.92 5.03 -14.58
C GLU A 186 -13.70 5.66 -13.19
N THR A 187 -14.22 6.87 -12.99
CA THR A 187 -14.12 7.55 -11.69
C THR A 187 -14.77 6.73 -10.57
N ARG A 188 -15.88 6.04 -10.85
CA ARG A 188 -16.53 5.13 -9.89
C ARG A 188 -15.61 4.02 -9.37
N ASP A 189 -14.61 3.62 -10.14
CA ASP A 189 -13.71 2.52 -9.80
C ASP A 189 -12.62 2.96 -8.82
N VAL A 190 -12.20 4.23 -8.87
CA VAL A 190 -11.11 4.76 -8.03
C VAL A 190 -11.59 5.50 -6.79
N VAL A 191 -12.87 5.91 -6.70
CA VAL A 191 -13.39 6.60 -5.51
C VAL A 191 -13.19 5.76 -4.25
N CYS A 192 -12.41 6.29 -3.31
CA CYS A 192 -12.12 5.67 -2.03
C CYS A 192 -12.98 6.27 -0.91
N ASP A 193 -13.26 5.47 0.11
CA ASP A 193 -13.85 5.97 1.35
C ASP A 193 -12.91 6.98 2.05
N THR A 194 -13.46 8.07 2.60
CA THR A 194 -12.67 9.03 3.39
C THR A 194 -12.50 8.58 4.84
N ALA A 195 -13.33 7.65 5.31
CA ALA A 195 -13.21 7.12 6.65
C ALA A 195 -11.87 6.37 6.79
N PRO A 196 -11.02 6.76 7.75
CA PRO A 196 -9.70 6.18 7.89
C PRO A 196 -9.78 4.68 8.20
N LYS A 197 -9.33 3.85 7.26
CA LYS A 197 -9.22 2.39 7.45
C LYS A 197 -7.91 2.06 8.15
N ASN A 198 -8.00 1.28 9.24
CA ASN A 198 -6.84 0.82 10.04
C ASN A 198 -6.03 1.96 10.70
N VAL A 199 -6.68 3.08 11.00
CA VAL A 199 -6.05 4.14 11.79
C VAL A 199 -6.16 3.79 13.26
N ARG A 200 -5.03 3.34 13.82
CA ARG A 200 -4.85 3.20 15.26
C ARG A 200 -4.24 4.48 15.82
N ASN A 201 -4.68 4.86 17.02
CA ASN A 201 -4.05 5.91 17.80
C ASN A 201 -3.05 5.28 18.76
N TYR A 202 -1.85 5.85 18.86
CA TYR A 202 -0.80 5.40 19.77
C TYR A 202 0.04 6.62 20.20
N SER A 203 0.58 6.58 21.42
CA SER A 203 1.13 7.75 22.12
C SER A 203 2.22 8.51 21.35
N TYR A 204 3.00 7.82 20.53
CA TYR A 204 4.12 8.38 19.77
C TYR A 204 3.80 8.68 18.30
N LYS A 205 2.53 8.59 17.87
CA LYS A 205 2.14 8.79 16.47
C LYS A 205 2.46 10.19 15.96
N SER A 206 2.16 11.20 16.77
CA SER A 206 2.37 12.63 16.47
C SER A 206 3.79 13.12 16.77
N TYR A 207 4.69 12.26 17.28
CA TYR A 207 6.05 12.66 17.61
C TYR A 207 6.79 13.20 16.39
N ILE A 208 7.44 14.35 16.49
CA ILE A 208 8.24 14.95 15.43
C ILE A 208 9.72 14.75 15.81
N PRO A 209 10.49 13.95 15.05
CA PRO A 209 11.89 13.74 15.37
C PRO A 209 12.76 15.00 15.17
N THR A 210 13.87 15.09 15.89
CA THR A 210 14.88 16.14 15.71
C THR A 210 15.64 15.96 14.39
N ALA A 211 16.42 16.97 13.96
CA ALA A 211 17.25 16.86 12.76
C ALA A 211 18.30 15.73 12.86
N GLU A 212 18.85 15.51 14.06
CA GLU A 212 19.79 14.42 14.34
C GLU A 212 19.08 13.06 14.25
N GLU A 213 17.92 12.91 14.89
CA GLU A 213 17.11 11.69 14.82
C GLU A 213 16.68 11.35 13.38
N MET A 214 16.34 12.37 12.58
CA MET A 214 16.04 12.21 11.16
C MET A 214 17.28 11.80 10.35
N THR A 215 18.46 12.30 10.70
CA THR A 215 19.72 11.90 10.07
C THR A 215 20.02 10.42 10.33
N ASN A 216 19.89 9.99 11.59
CA ASN A 216 20.04 8.58 11.97
C ASN A 216 19.02 7.70 11.26
N LEU A 217 17.77 8.14 11.19
CA LEU A 217 16.71 7.42 10.49
C LEU A 217 17.00 7.26 8.99
N ARG A 218 17.46 8.33 8.33
CA ARG A 218 17.80 8.30 6.90
C ARG A 218 18.95 7.34 6.61
N LYS A 219 19.94 7.25 7.50
CA LYS A 219 21.02 6.25 7.38
C LYS A 219 20.53 4.83 7.66
N TRP A 220 19.73 4.63 8.70
CA TRP A 220 19.21 3.31 9.06
C TRP A 220 18.30 2.72 7.98
N LYS A 221 17.37 3.54 7.46
CA LYS A 221 16.39 3.19 6.42
C LYS A 221 16.77 3.72 5.04
N ALA A 222 18.06 3.75 4.70
CA ALA A 222 18.57 4.40 3.49
C ALA A 222 17.88 3.94 2.21
N VAL A 223 17.62 2.63 2.07
CA VAL A 223 16.94 2.06 0.90
C VAL A 223 15.48 2.50 0.82
N ASP A 224 14.74 2.50 1.94
CA ASP A 224 13.34 2.98 1.95
C ASP A 224 13.25 4.49 1.63
N TYR A 225 14.24 5.31 2.04
CA TYR A 225 14.27 6.72 1.66
C TYR A 225 14.61 6.90 0.18
N LEU A 226 15.59 6.17 -0.34
CA LEU A 226 15.91 6.16 -1.77
C LEU A 226 14.69 5.76 -2.60
N LEU A 227 13.96 4.72 -2.16
CA LEU A 227 12.72 4.24 -2.76
C LEU A 227 11.65 5.34 -2.77
N TYR A 228 11.36 5.92 -1.60
CA TYR A 228 10.33 6.95 -1.46
C TYR A 228 10.66 8.20 -2.28
N ASP A 229 11.90 8.70 -2.20
CA ASP A 229 12.32 9.91 -2.90
C ASP A 229 12.27 9.70 -4.43
N THR A 230 12.60 8.50 -4.92
CA THR A 230 12.50 8.13 -6.34
C THR A 230 11.05 8.11 -6.81
N PHE A 231 10.17 7.40 -6.11
CA PHE A 231 8.77 7.30 -6.53
C PHE A 231 7.97 8.57 -6.28
N ASN A 232 8.35 9.42 -5.33
CA ASN A 232 7.82 10.78 -5.21
C ASN A 232 8.12 11.62 -6.45
N ARG A 233 9.40 11.66 -6.88
CA ARG A 233 9.76 12.34 -8.14
C ARG A 233 9.04 11.76 -9.35
N SER A 234 8.95 10.42 -9.42
CA SER A 234 8.27 9.73 -10.52
C SER A 234 6.77 10.07 -10.58
N LEU A 235 6.09 10.09 -9.43
CA LEU A 235 4.69 10.49 -9.31
C LEU A 235 4.46 11.89 -9.88
N TRP A 236 5.21 12.89 -9.41
CA TRP A 236 5.04 14.27 -9.85
C TRP A 236 5.42 14.47 -11.31
N ARG A 237 6.44 13.77 -11.81
CA ARG A 237 6.78 13.74 -13.24
C ARG A 237 5.61 13.21 -14.09
N LYS A 238 4.98 12.09 -13.67
CA LYS A 238 3.84 11.50 -14.38
C LYS A 238 2.61 12.42 -14.32
N ILE A 239 2.36 13.10 -13.19
CA ILE A 239 1.27 14.09 -13.04
C ILE A 239 1.49 15.28 -13.96
N ALA A 240 2.70 15.85 -13.99
CA ALA A 240 3.01 16.98 -14.87
C ALA A 240 2.79 16.65 -16.35
N ALA A 241 2.98 15.38 -16.75
CA ALA A 241 2.71 14.90 -18.10
C ALA A 241 1.22 14.70 -18.44
N GLN A 242 0.30 14.79 -17.48
CA GLN A 242 -1.14 14.58 -17.72
C GLN A 242 -1.85 15.80 -18.33
N GLY A 243 -1.21 16.97 -18.34
CA GLY A 243 -1.79 18.22 -18.83
C GLY A 243 -2.48 19.06 -17.73
N PRO A 244 -2.89 20.29 -18.08
CA PRO A 244 -3.35 21.29 -17.11
C PRO A 244 -4.72 20.98 -16.50
N ASP A 245 -5.50 20.10 -17.12
CA ASP A 245 -6.82 19.70 -16.65
C ASP A 245 -6.76 18.74 -15.43
N PHE A 246 -5.61 18.12 -15.17
CA PHE A 246 -5.40 17.22 -14.03
C PHE A 246 -5.76 17.86 -12.70
N LYS A 247 -5.41 19.14 -12.51
CA LYS A 247 -5.74 19.87 -11.28
C LYS A 247 -7.24 20.02 -11.08
N LYS A 248 -7.98 20.33 -12.15
CA LYS A 248 -9.45 20.45 -12.12
C LYS A 248 -10.10 19.09 -11.85
N GLU A 249 -9.58 18.03 -12.46
CA GLU A 249 -10.01 16.65 -12.18
C GLU A 249 -9.78 16.28 -10.70
N LEU A 250 -8.61 16.61 -10.15
CA LEU A 250 -8.27 16.31 -8.76
C LEU A 250 -9.23 17.00 -7.79
N ASP A 251 -9.59 18.25 -8.06
CA ASP A 251 -10.53 19.00 -7.23
C ASP A 251 -11.94 18.39 -7.33
N TYR A 252 -12.39 18.03 -8.54
CA TYR A 252 -13.63 17.26 -8.76
C TYR A 252 -13.63 15.92 -8.01
N TYR A 253 -12.54 15.15 -8.12
CA TYR A 253 -12.39 13.86 -7.44
C TYR A 253 -12.48 14.02 -5.93
N ARG A 254 -11.81 15.02 -5.35
CA ARG A 254 -11.83 15.28 -3.90
C ARG A 254 -13.21 15.62 -3.39
N GLU A 255 -13.96 16.45 -4.12
CA GLU A 255 -15.33 16.79 -3.77
C GLU A 255 -16.26 15.58 -3.87
N LEU A 256 -16.21 14.87 -5.01
CA LEU A 256 -17.01 13.68 -5.23
C LEU A 256 -16.76 12.61 -4.17
N LYS A 257 -15.48 12.35 -3.86
CA LYS A 257 -15.06 11.40 -2.84
C LYS A 257 -15.64 11.75 -1.47
N LYS A 258 -15.62 13.02 -1.07
CA LYS A 258 -16.20 13.49 0.19
C LYS A 258 -17.72 13.28 0.22
N ASN A 259 -18.42 13.67 -0.85
CA ASN A 259 -19.87 13.57 -0.93
C ASN A 259 -20.35 12.10 -0.88
N ILE A 260 -19.69 11.23 -1.65
CA ILE A 260 -19.98 9.79 -1.65
C ILE A 260 -19.68 9.18 -0.28
N SER A 261 -18.53 9.49 0.30
CA SER A 261 -18.18 8.97 1.62
C SER A 261 -19.19 9.39 2.68
N TRP A 262 -19.53 10.68 2.74
CA TRP A 262 -20.54 11.22 3.64
C TRP A 262 -21.87 10.48 3.50
N TYR A 263 -22.38 10.37 2.27
CA TYR A 263 -23.61 9.64 1.96
C TYR A 263 -23.55 8.17 2.43
N CYS A 264 -22.42 7.49 2.23
CA CYS A 264 -22.27 6.10 2.61
C CYS A 264 -22.14 5.88 4.12
N HIS A 265 -21.86 6.91 4.92
CA HIS A 265 -21.75 6.83 6.38
C HIS A 265 -22.94 7.46 7.12
N GLU A 266 -23.84 8.17 6.44
CA GLU A 266 -25.13 8.56 7.02
C GLU A 266 -25.96 7.32 7.44
N ASP A 267 -26.77 7.45 8.48
CA ASP A 267 -27.47 6.33 9.10
C ASP A 267 -28.50 5.70 8.13
N LEU A 268 -28.11 4.56 7.53
CA LEU A 268 -28.86 3.83 6.50
C LEU A 268 -30.24 3.34 6.96
N LYS A 269 -30.58 3.46 8.25
CA LYS A 269 -31.91 3.12 8.78
C LYS A 269 -33.02 4.07 8.32
N GLN A 270 -32.69 5.28 7.87
CA GLN A 270 -33.72 6.26 7.45
C GLN A 270 -34.00 6.27 5.94
N ARG A 271 -33.26 5.52 5.11
CA ARG A 271 -33.30 5.68 3.63
C ARG A 271 -33.07 4.37 2.86
N SER A 272 -33.90 3.36 3.09
CA SER A 272 -33.79 2.05 2.41
C SER A 272 -33.87 2.10 0.88
N ASN A 273 -34.44 3.17 0.30
CA ASN A 273 -34.64 3.34 -1.16
C ASN A 273 -33.96 4.57 -1.77
N HIS A 274 -33.11 5.28 -1.03
CA HIS A 274 -32.44 6.47 -1.57
C HIS A 274 -31.16 6.04 -2.30
N THR A 275 -30.89 6.67 -3.44
CA THR A 275 -29.66 6.54 -4.21
C THR A 275 -29.22 7.94 -4.59
N ILE A 276 -27.92 8.23 -4.58
CA ILE A 276 -27.42 9.46 -5.21
C ILE A 276 -26.99 9.16 -6.64
N VAL A 277 -27.36 10.04 -7.57
CA VAL A 277 -26.94 9.97 -8.97
C VAL A 277 -25.81 10.96 -9.16
N VAL A 278 -24.61 10.45 -9.45
CA VAL A 278 -23.49 11.29 -9.86
C VAL A 278 -23.69 11.61 -11.33
N LYS A 279 -24.02 12.87 -11.65
CA LYS A 279 -24.24 13.31 -13.03
C LYS A 279 -22.95 13.22 -13.84
N ALA A 280 -23.10 13.03 -15.15
CA ALA A 280 -21.98 13.04 -16.08
C ALA A 280 -21.22 14.37 -16.00
N SER A 281 -19.89 14.28 -16.13
CA SER A 281 -18.95 15.41 -16.17
C SER A 281 -17.82 15.11 -17.14
N ASN A 282 -16.88 16.04 -17.29
CA ASN A 282 -15.68 15.83 -18.11
C ASN A 282 -14.81 14.65 -17.62
N TRP A 283 -14.95 14.23 -16.35
CA TRP A 283 -14.09 13.21 -15.73
C TRP A 283 -14.85 11.98 -15.25
N SER A 284 -16.18 11.94 -15.40
CA SER A 284 -16.98 10.79 -14.98
C SER A 284 -18.21 10.63 -15.86
N PRO A 285 -18.50 9.43 -16.36
CA PRO A 285 -19.85 9.12 -16.82
C PRO A 285 -20.83 9.21 -15.64
N GLN A 286 -22.12 9.26 -15.95
CA GLN A 286 -23.15 9.17 -14.92
C GLN A 286 -23.12 7.80 -14.25
N PHE A 287 -23.20 7.74 -12.93
CA PHE A 287 -23.35 6.48 -12.20
C PHE A 287 -24.18 6.65 -10.92
N VAL A 288 -24.77 5.54 -10.47
CA VAL A 288 -25.60 5.48 -9.27
C VAL A 288 -24.76 4.99 -8.09
N VAL A 289 -24.93 5.63 -6.95
CA VAL A 289 -24.35 5.22 -5.66
C VAL A 289 -25.50 4.72 -4.80
N ASP A 290 -25.58 3.40 -4.70
CA ASP A 290 -26.58 2.68 -3.92
C ASP A 290 -25.95 2.03 -2.66
N LYS A 291 -26.75 1.23 -1.96
CA LYS A 291 -26.33 0.50 -0.76
C LYS A 291 -25.18 -0.47 -1.05
N GLU A 292 -25.14 -1.09 -2.23
CA GLU A 292 -24.13 -2.07 -2.60
C GLU A 292 -22.80 -1.39 -2.90
N TYR A 293 -22.83 -0.28 -3.65
CA TYR A 293 -21.67 0.58 -3.87
C TYR A 293 -21.09 1.06 -2.53
N CYS A 294 -21.94 1.55 -1.62
CA CYS A 294 -21.51 1.96 -0.30
C CYS A 294 -20.91 0.82 0.53
N ARG A 295 -21.46 -0.40 0.44
CA ARG A 295 -20.87 -1.59 1.08
C ARG A 295 -19.48 -1.88 0.49
N GLY A 296 -19.34 -1.81 -0.83
CA GLY A 296 -18.08 -2.00 -1.53
C GLY A 296 -16.99 -1.04 -1.03
N ILE A 297 -17.26 0.26 -1.02
CA ILE A 297 -16.25 1.25 -0.60
C ILE A 297 -15.94 1.18 0.89
N LYS A 298 -16.90 0.79 1.76
CA LYS A 298 -16.69 0.69 3.21
C LYS A 298 -16.02 -0.61 3.65
N THR A 299 -15.90 -1.60 2.76
CA THR A 299 -15.38 -2.93 3.10
C THR A 299 -14.05 -2.80 3.85
N ARG A 300 -13.99 -3.37 5.06
CA ARG A 300 -12.76 -3.47 5.84
C ARG A 300 -11.94 -4.63 5.29
N VAL A 301 -10.64 -4.40 5.09
CA VAL A 301 -9.71 -5.50 4.84
C VAL A 301 -9.55 -6.22 6.18
N SER A 302 -10.04 -7.46 6.29
CA SER A 302 -9.81 -8.26 7.50
C SER A 302 -8.32 -8.53 7.63
N THR A 303 -7.69 -7.88 8.61
CA THR A 303 -6.35 -8.21 9.09
C THR A 303 -6.50 -9.04 10.36
N ASN A 304 -7.11 -10.22 10.28
CA ASN A 304 -6.98 -11.21 11.34
C ASN A 304 -5.56 -11.74 11.29
N VAL A 305 -4.64 -11.03 11.94
CA VAL A 305 -3.31 -11.54 12.29
C VAL A 305 -3.42 -12.01 13.72
N ASN A 306 -3.47 -13.33 13.93
CA ASN A 306 -3.07 -13.91 15.20
C ASN A 306 -1.57 -13.62 15.33
N THR A 307 -1.20 -12.69 16.20
CA THR A 307 0.17 -12.26 16.49
C THR A 307 0.98 -13.31 17.26
N ASN A 308 0.67 -14.60 17.11
CA ASN A 308 1.37 -15.70 17.80
C ASN A 308 2.47 -16.35 16.94
N VAL A 309 2.91 -15.67 15.88
CA VAL A 309 4.04 -16.11 15.06
C VAL A 309 5.06 -14.98 14.94
N MET A 310 5.57 -14.57 16.10
CA MET A 310 6.91 -14.02 16.30
C MET A 310 7.44 -14.63 17.59
#